data_AF-A0A2M9U255-F1
#
_entry.id   AF-A0A2M9U255-F1
#
_cell.length_a   1.000
_cell.length_b   1.000
_cell.length_c   1.000
_cell.angle_alpha   90.00
_cell.angle_beta   90.00
_cell.angle_gamma   90.00
#
_symmetry.space_group_name_H-M   'P 1'
#
loop_
_entity.id
_entity.type
_entity.pdbx_description
1 polymer ?
#
loop_
_entity_poly.entity_id
_entity_poly.type
_entity_poly.pdbx_seq_one_letter_code
_entity_poly.pdbx_strand_id
1 'polypeptide(L)'
;MNIVSKSIFAAAFSASLWGAIAQAQTVTPAKKENSQQSRMAVCNANAKSNNLQGDARKSFMKACLSTSKSKDGKALSASQQRMVDCSRSAKAKSLSGQDRKTFMSDCLKNA
;
A
#
# COMPACT_ATOMS: atom_id res chain seq x y z
N MET A 1 -12.72 -44.31 -29.85
CA MET A 1 -14.10 -43.82 -29.61
C MET A 1 -14.06 -42.28 -29.61
N ASN A 2 -14.21 -41.63 -30.78
CA ASN A 2 -15.46 -41.08 -31.32
C ASN A 2 -15.85 -39.77 -30.58
N ILE A 3 -16.00 -38.56 -31.14
CA ILE A 3 -16.25 -38.06 -32.51
C ILE A 3 -15.93 -36.54 -32.53
N VAL A 4 -15.60 -36.06 -33.73
CA VAL A 4 -15.25 -34.71 -34.18
C VAL A 4 -16.49 -33.81 -34.42
N SER A 5 -16.29 -32.49 -34.36
CA SER A 5 -17.07 -31.42 -35.04
C SER A 5 -18.55 -31.20 -34.70
N LYS A 6 -18.89 -29.94 -34.39
CA LYS A 6 -19.80 -29.12 -35.23
C LYS A 6 -19.77 -27.65 -34.81
N SER A 7 -19.46 -26.83 -35.81
CA SER A 7 -19.53 -25.37 -35.85
C SER A 7 -20.99 -24.87 -35.80
N ILE A 8 -21.11 -23.55 -35.93
CA ILE A 8 -22.22 -22.75 -36.48
C ILE A 8 -23.38 -22.43 -35.51
N PHE A 9 -23.53 -21.14 -35.13
CA PHE A 9 -24.45 -20.19 -35.76
C PHE A 9 -24.55 -18.90 -34.95
N ALA A 10 -24.23 -17.79 -35.61
CA ALA A 10 -24.75 -16.48 -35.24
C ALA A 10 -26.29 -16.52 -35.36
N ALA A 11 -26.99 -16.09 -34.32
CA ALA A 11 -28.40 -15.71 -34.41
C ALA A 11 -28.67 -14.61 -33.38
N ALA A 12 -28.87 -13.39 -33.90
CA ALA A 12 -29.55 -12.32 -33.20
C ALA A 12 -31.04 -12.65 -33.13
N PHE A 13 -31.62 -12.75 -31.94
CA PHE A 13 -33.04 -12.68 -31.55
C PHE A 13 -33.00 -12.92 -30.03
N SER A 14 -33.68 -12.23 -29.13
CA SER A 14 -34.86 -11.38 -29.17
C SER A 14 -34.97 -10.78 -27.77
N ALA A 15 -35.38 -9.52 -27.67
CA ALA A 15 -35.76 -8.91 -26.41
C ALA A 15 -36.91 -9.68 -25.74
N SER A 16 -36.75 -10.03 -24.46
CA SER A 16 -37.85 -10.22 -23.51
C SER A 16 -37.33 -10.13 -22.07
N LEU A 17 -38.21 -9.58 -21.23
CA LEU A 17 -38.00 -8.85 -19.99
C LEU A 17 -37.84 -9.77 -18.75
N TRP A 18 -37.01 -9.31 -17.82
CA TRP A 18 -37.03 -9.55 -16.36
C TRP A 18 -36.77 -10.95 -15.80
N GLY A 19 -35.53 -11.12 -15.32
CA GLY A 19 -35.17 -12.05 -14.25
C GLY A 19 -33.90 -11.53 -13.58
N ALA A 20 -34.02 -11.01 -12.36
CA ALA A 20 -32.92 -10.47 -11.59
C ALA A 20 -31.86 -11.55 -11.33
N ILE A 21 -30.74 -11.49 -12.03
CA ILE A 21 -29.56 -12.32 -11.73
C ILE A 21 -28.51 -11.41 -11.12
N ALA A 22 -28.27 -11.70 -9.84
CA ALA A 22 -27.23 -11.16 -8.98
C ALA A 22 -25.97 -10.79 -9.77
N GLN A 23 -25.71 -9.48 -9.86
CA GLN A 23 -24.36 -9.01 -10.15
C GLN A 23 -23.51 -9.35 -8.93
N ALA A 24 -22.72 -10.42 -9.05
CA ALA A 24 -21.58 -10.68 -8.20
C ALA A 24 -20.64 -9.46 -8.29
N GLN A 25 -20.82 -8.52 -7.37
CA GLN A 25 -19.81 -7.52 -7.07
C GLN A 25 -18.65 -8.29 -6.44
N THR A 26 -17.67 -8.65 -7.26
CA THR A 26 -16.33 -8.94 -6.76
C THR A 26 -15.80 -7.63 -6.17
N VAL A 27 -16.17 -7.34 -4.94
CA VAL A 27 -15.42 -6.44 -4.07
C VAL A 27 -14.06 -7.10 -3.90
N THR A 28 -13.12 -6.77 -4.78
CA THR A 28 -11.70 -6.91 -4.49
C THR A 28 -11.50 -6.32 -3.10
N PRO A 29 -11.05 -7.09 -2.10
CA PRO A 29 -10.72 -6.50 -0.82
C PRO A 29 -9.65 -5.47 -1.12
N ALA A 30 -9.99 -4.18 -0.90
CA ALA A 30 -9.02 -3.12 -0.84
C ALA A 30 -7.95 -3.61 0.13
N LYS A 31 -6.84 -4.07 -0.44
CA LYS A 31 -5.71 -4.60 0.31
C LYS A 31 -5.36 -3.47 1.25
N LYS A 32 -5.68 -3.60 2.55
CA LYS A 32 -5.08 -2.78 3.59
C LYS A 32 -3.59 -2.89 3.31
N GLU A 33 -3.02 -1.89 2.68
CA GLU A 33 -1.61 -1.85 2.36
C GLU A 33 -0.94 -2.01 3.71
N ASN A 34 -0.36 -3.19 3.93
CA ASN A 34 0.17 -3.54 5.22
C ASN A 34 1.24 -2.49 5.51
N SER A 35 1.01 -1.65 6.52
CA SER A 35 1.91 -0.53 6.87
C SER A 35 3.38 -0.97 6.98
N GLN A 36 3.62 -2.25 7.24
CA GLN A 36 4.93 -2.88 7.26
C GLN A 36 5.55 -3.06 5.85
N GLN A 37 4.77 -3.41 4.83
CA GLN A 37 5.23 -3.59 3.44
C GLN A 37 5.57 -2.24 2.79
N SER A 38 4.71 -1.23 2.97
CA SER A 38 4.97 0.15 2.55
C SER A 38 6.25 0.70 3.17
N ARG A 39 6.41 0.51 4.49
CA ARG A 39 7.59 0.95 5.25
C ARG A 39 8.86 0.26 4.78
N MET A 40 8.80 -1.03 4.46
CA MET A 40 9.96 -1.73 3.94
C MET A 40 10.41 -1.15 2.59
N ALA A 41 9.49 -0.78 1.71
CA ALA A 41 9.82 -0.11 0.45
C ALA A 41 10.49 1.25 0.70
N VAL A 42 9.95 2.07 1.61
CA VAL A 42 10.54 3.36 1.99
C VAL A 42 11.93 3.20 2.62
N CYS A 43 12.10 2.30 3.58
CA CYS A 43 13.40 2.02 4.20
C CYS A 43 14.42 1.56 3.14
N ASN A 44 14.00 0.71 2.19
CA ASN A 44 14.88 0.26 1.11
C ASN A 44 15.25 1.39 0.13
N ALA A 45 14.31 2.28 -0.21
CA ALA A 45 14.58 3.44 -1.06
C ALA A 45 15.56 4.40 -0.37
N ASN A 46 15.34 4.69 0.91
CA ASN A 46 16.20 5.57 1.68
C ASN A 46 17.62 4.98 1.86
N ALA A 47 17.72 3.67 2.08
CA ALA A 47 19.03 2.99 2.10
C ALA A 47 19.77 3.12 0.75
N LYS A 48 19.07 3.00 -0.38
CA LYS A 48 19.65 3.20 -1.72
C LYS A 48 20.09 4.65 -1.94
N SER A 49 19.26 5.64 -1.59
CA SER A 49 19.62 7.06 -1.71
C SER A 49 20.84 7.45 -0.87
N ASN A 50 21.06 6.77 0.26
CA ASN A 50 22.25 6.95 1.10
C ASN A 50 23.42 6.01 0.74
N ASN A 51 23.33 5.28 -0.38
CA ASN A 51 24.34 4.30 -0.82
C ASN A 51 24.76 3.30 0.26
N LEU A 52 23.84 2.95 1.16
CA LEU A 52 24.12 2.03 2.27
C LEU A 52 24.16 0.59 1.75
N GLN A 53 25.27 -0.09 2.03
CA GLN A 53 25.54 -1.48 1.66
C GLN A 53 26.04 -2.29 2.88
N GLY A 54 26.06 -3.61 2.75
CA GLY A 54 26.56 -4.51 3.80
C GLY A 54 25.91 -4.28 5.17
N ASP A 55 26.73 -4.22 6.22
CA ASP A 55 26.28 -4.07 7.60
C ASP A 55 25.67 -2.69 7.89
N ALA A 56 26.08 -1.65 7.16
CA ALA A 56 25.50 -0.32 7.27
C ALA A 56 24.02 -0.34 6.81
N ARG A 57 23.71 -1.06 5.72
CA ARG A 57 22.33 -1.24 5.26
C ARG A 57 21.49 -2.00 6.27
N LYS A 58 22.00 -3.11 6.82
CA LYS A 58 21.28 -3.92 7.81
C LYS A 58 20.97 -3.12 9.06
N SER A 59 21.94 -2.39 9.58
CA SER A 59 21.78 -1.54 10.76
C SER A 59 20.78 -0.42 10.50
N PHE A 60 20.84 0.21 9.33
CA PHE A 60 19.87 1.21 8.90
C PHE A 60 18.45 0.63 8.76
N MET A 61 18.30 -0.55 8.15
CA MET A 61 17.00 -1.22 8.02
C MET A 61 16.43 -1.58 9.38
N LYS A 62 17.26 -2.12 10.29
CA LYS A 62 16.86 -2.42 11.66
C LYS A 62 16.40 -1.15 12.37
N ALA A 63 17.16 -0.07 12.29
CA ALA A 63 16.79 1.23 12.87
C ALA A 63 15.50 1.78 12.26
N CYS A 64 15.37 1.72 10.94
CA CYS A 64 14.21 2.21 10.18
C CYS A 64 12.93 1.43 10.49
N LEU A 65 13.05 0.12 10.74
CA LEU A 65 11.95 -0.76 11.13
C LEU A 65 11.74 -0.81 12.65
N SER A 66 12.73 -0.44 13.46
CA SER A 66 12.63 -0.40 14.94
C SER A 66 12.03 0.88 15.47
N THR A 67 11.89 1.93 14.65
CA THR A 67 11.03 3.10 14.95
C THR A 67 9.57 2.70 15.20
N SER A 68 9.23 1.42 15.04
CA SER A 68 8.00 0.80 15.54
C SER A 68 7.90 0.66 17.04
N LYS A 69 8.86 1.17 17.81
CA LYS A 69 8.84 1.09 19.26
C LYS A 69 8.79 2.47 19.88
N SER A 70 7.96 2.65 20.90
CA SER A 70 7.98 3.83 21.76
C SER A 70 9.30 3.91 22.51
N LYS A 71 9.54 5.04 23.20
CA LYS A 71 10.71 5.22 24.06
C LYS A 71 10.84 4.13 25.14
N ASP A 72 9.73 3.49 25.47
CA ASP A 72 9.63 2.41 26.46
C ASP A 72 9.73 1.00 25.84
N GLY A 73 10.16 0.91 24.57
CA GLY A 73 10.36 -0.36 23.86
C GLY A 73 9.06 -1.06 23.43
N LYS A 74 7.89 -0.48 23.73
CA LYS A 74 6.58 -1.03 23.36
C LYS A 74 6.29 -0.78 21.89
N ALA A 75 5.69 -1.74 21.19
CA ALA A 75 5.28 -1.53 19.81
C ALA A 75 4.30 -0.34 19.70
N LEU A 76 4.57 0.59 18.79
CA LEU A 76 3.68 1.69 18.45
C LEU A 76 2.43 1.12 17.77
N SER A 77 1.29 1.77 18.00
CA SER A 77 0.11 1.50 17.19
C SER A 77 0.34 1.94 15.74
N ALA A 78 -0.40 1.35 14.80
CA ALA A 78 -0.28 1.71 13.39
C ALA A 78 -0.48 3.22 13.14
N SER A 79 -1.36 3.86 13.92
CA SER A 79 -1.61 5.31 13.85
C SER A 79 -0.43 6.14 14.36
N GLN A 80 0.11 5.81 15.55
CA GLN A 80 1.28 6.49 16.11
C GLN A 80 2.47 6.40 15.16
N GLN A 81 2.62 5.23 14.55
CA GLN A 81 3.75 5.01 13.68
C GLN A 81 3.61 5.72 12.34
N ARG A 82 2.40 5.83 11.83
CA ARG A 82 2.12 6.63 10.64
C ARG A 82 2.44 8.11 10.86
N MET A 83 2.11 8.65 12.02
CA MET A 83 2.47 10.03 12.37
C MET A 83 3.99 10.26 12.38
N VAL A 84 4.75 9.29 12.89
CA VAL A 84 6.23 9.35 12.89
C VAL A 84 6.78 9.27 11.47
N ASP A 85 6.25 8.38 10.63
CA ASP A 85 6.67 8.23 9.23
C ASP A 85 6.35 9.48 8.39
N CYS A 86 5.16 10.07 8.56
CA CYS A 86 4.79 11.33 7.93
C CYS A 86 5.71 12.47 8.38
N SER A 87 6.03 12.55 9.67
CA SER A 87 6.97 13.55 10.19
C SER A 87 8.39 13.40 9.65
N ARG A 88 8.88 12.16 9.52
CA ARG A 88 10.18 11.87 8.93
C ARG A 88 10.23 12.23 7.45
N SER A 89 9.17 11.88 6.71
CA SER A 89 9.07 12.18 5.28
C SER A 89 9.01 13.69 5.03
N ALA A 90 8.30 14.44 5.87
CA ALA A 90 8.29 15.91 5.80
C ALA A 90 9.70 16.49 6.01
N LYS A 91 10.45 16.00 7.00
CA LYS A 91 11.85 16.43 7.25
C LYS A 91 12.79 16.05 6.11
N ALA A 92 12.67 14.84 5.55
CA ALA A 92 13.47 14.41 4.41
C ALA A 92 13.21 15.26 3.16
N LYS A 93 12.01 15.83 3.03
CA LYS A 93 11.61 16.77 1.98
C LYS A 93 11.86 18.24 2.38
N SER A 94 12.50 18.49 3.53
CA SER A 94 12.76 19.83 4.08
C SER A 94 11.51 20.71 4.17
N LEU A 95 10.33 20.10 4.33
CA LEU A 95 9.07 20.83 4.39
C LEU A 95 8.94 21.54 5.75
N SER A 96 8.58 22.82 5.68
CA SER A 96 8.33 23.65 6.86
C SER A 96 7.03 24.46 6.65
N GLY A 97 6.62 25.21 7.67
CA GLY A 97 5.46 26.10 7.55
C GLY A 97 4.17 25.39 7.09
N GLN A 98 3.50 25.98 6.10
CA GLN A 98 2.25 25.45 5.55
C GLN A 98 2.47 24.17 4.74
N ASP A 99 3.56 24.06 3.99
CA ASP A 99 3.83 22.89 3.16
C ASP A 99 3.93 21.61 3.99
N ARG A 100 4.52 21.71 5.19
CA ARG A 100 4.55 20.60 6.13
C ARG A 100 3.16 20.23 6.64
N LYS A 101 2.28 21.20 6.91
CA LYS A 101 0.93 20.95 7.43
C LYS A 101 0.04 20.30 6.38
N THR A 102 0.12 20.77 5.14
CA THR A 102 -0.58 20.17 3.99
C THR A 102 -0.08 18.74 3.78
N PHE A 103 1.24 18.55 3.68
CA PHE A 103 1.84 17.23 3.53
C PHE A 103 1.46 16.28 4.67
N MET A 104 1.46 16.74 5.92
CA MET A 104 1.10 15.89 7.06
C MET A 104 -0.38 15.48 6.99
N SER A 105 -1.26 16.43 6.63
CA SER A 105 -2.69 16.15 6.48
C SER A 105 -2.95 15.14 5.38
N ASP A 106 -2.28 15.28 4.24
CA ASP A 106 -2.42 14.36 3.10
C ASP A 106 -1.81 12.99 3.43
N CYS A 107 -0.66 12.96 4.11
CA CYS A 107 -0.01 11.72 4.52
C CYS A 107 -0.83 10.92 5.54
N LEU A 108 -1.55 11.61 6.43
CA LEU A 108 -2.44 10.98 7.41
C LEU A 108 -3.80 10.59 6.84
N LYS A 109 -4.28 11.26 5.78
CA LYS A 109 -5.55 10.93 5.09
C LYS A 109 -5.41 9.77 4.10
N ASN A 110 -4.29 9.65 3.39
CA ASN A 110 -4.04 8.59 2.40
C ASN A 110 -3.51 7.30 3.06
N ALA A 111 -4.12 6.91 4.18
CA ALA A 111 -3.54 6.02 5.15
C ALA A 111 -4.04 4.56 5.08
#